data_AF-A0A8T1TFK4-F1
#
_entry.id   AF-A0A8T1TFK4-F1
#
_cell.length_a   1.000
_cell.length_b   1.000
_cell.length_c   1.000
_cell.angle_alpha   90.00
_cell.angle_beta   90.00
_cell.angle_gamma   90.00
#
_symmetry.space_group_name_H-M   'P 1'
#
loop_
_entity.id
_entity.type
_entity.pdbx_description
1 polymer ?
#
loop_
_entity_poly.entity_id
_entity_poly.type
_entity_poly.pdbx_seq_one_letter_code
_entity_poly.pdbx_strand_id
1 'polypeptide(L)'
;LLRSIVRSQGTKPDTEVGRSRCKAQPLVRTLLDVWAVACPAAWHKPCPELPDLGGEEAGLPRSPEGRETFPCPVRAAYGPGRRQPAAALHSPARPTMASDAPATLPVQLAEQPRLLKLKKMFISKFGSAPKFYARAPGRVNLIGEHIDYCGYAVLPMAIEQDILIAVEPVKTQVVQLANTNPLYLDFSTGVNNIHVNKTKPVWHNYFLCGLKGVQEHFGLNSSTGMNCLLDGTIPPSSGLSSSSALVCCAGLVMLTANGKTLSKVELAEICTKSERYIGTEGGGMDQSISFLAEEGTAKLIEFSPLRATDVRLPSGAAFVIANSCVEMNKAATSHFNIRVMECRLATKLLSKSKGLEWEKMLKLQDVQAKLGVSLKEMLTIVEEVFHPEPYSVEEICTCLGISLEELRTQILSQNTQDVTTFKLYQRAKHVYSEAARVLEFKTICSEAPASAIQLLGELMNQSHTSCRDMYECSCPELDQLVDICLQFGAIGSRLTGAGWGGCTVSMVPSDKLSTFLTNVKEAYYKSNDQRLALEKNSLFATKPGGGALVFLEA
;
A
#
# COMPACT_ATOMS: atom_id res chain seq x y z
N LEU A 1 43.12 -5.51 26.15
CA LEU A 1 44.41 -5.28 26.85
C LEU A 1 44.11 -4.61 28.18
N LEU A 2 44.93 -4.83 29.23
CA LEU A 2 44.85 -4.28 30.60
C LEU A 2 43.58 -4.74 31.39
N ARG A 3 43.64 -5.58 32.44
CA ARG A 3 44.36 -5.56 33.76
C ARG A 3 43.86 -4.45 34.70
N SER A 4 43.63 -4.64 36.02
CA SER A 4 43.43 -5.81 36.93
C SER A 4 43.31 -5.31 38.39
N ILE A 5 43.10 -6.20 39.40
CA ILE A 5 43.51 -6.03 40.84
C ILE A 5 42.57 -5.12 41.71
N VAL A 6 42.13 -5.45 42.97
CA VAL A 6 42.31 -6.66 43.82
C VAL A 6 41.45 -6.71 45.12
N ARG A 7 41.42 -7.89 45.79
CA ARG A 7 41.21 -8.23 47.23
C ARG A 7 39.81 -8.34 47.91
N SER A 8 39.49 -9.62 48.12
CA SER A 8 38.86 -10.32 49.24
C SER A 8 39.07 -9.87 50.71
N GLN A 9 38.04 -10.09 51.55
CA GLN A 9 38.03 -10.78 52.88
C GLN A 9 36.61 -11.38 53.14
N GLY A 10 36.36 -12.35 54.04
CA GLY A 10 37.31 -13.16 54.82
C GLY A 10 36.79 -14.32 55.71
N THR A 11 35.55 -14.29 56.28
CA THR A 11 35.18 -15.17 57.44
C THR A 11 33.93 -16.08 57.29
N LYS A 12 33.95 -17.20 58.03
CA LYS A 12 32.98 -18.32 58.15
C LYS A 12 32.52 -18.46 59.64
N PRO A 13 31.81 -19.53 60.09
CA PRO A 13 30.51 -20.12 59.69
C PRO A 13 29.55 -20.29 60.91
N ASP A 14 28.33 -20.84 60.75
CA ASP A 14 27.94 -22.17 61.32
C ASP A 14 26.44 -22.59 61.19
N THR A 15 26.24 -23.90 61.35
CA THR A 15 25.03 -24.67 61.78
C THR A 15 23.66 -24.65 61.02
N GLU A 16 23.53 -25.67 60.16
CA GLU A 16 22.65 -26.86 60.34
C GLU A 16 21.16 -26.98 59.88
N VAL A 17 20.89 -28.20 59.35
CA VAL A 17 19.64 -28.99 59.24
C VAL A 17 18.53 -28.57 58.25
N GLY A 18 18.20 -29.49 57.32
CA GLY A 18 16.93 -29.49 56.57
C GLY A 18 16.95 -30.25 55.22
N ARG A 19 16.63 -31.56 55.21
CA ARG A 19 16.45 -32.37 53.96
C ARG A 19 15.17 -31.89 53.23
N SER A 20 14.97 -32.04 51.92
CA SER A 20 15.23 -33.22 51.06
C SER A 20 15.07 -32.88 49.56
N ARG A 21 15.51 -33.78 48.66
CA ARG A 21 15.40 -33.66 47.19
C ARG A 21 14.08 -34.26 46.68
N CYS A 22 13.49 -33.69 45.63
CA CYS A 22 12.66 -34.44 44.67
C CYS A 22 12.98 -34.04 43.22
N LYS A 23 13.06 -35.05 42.34
CA LYS A 23 13.15 -34.88 40.87
C LYS A 23 11.75 -34.72 40.28
N ALA A 24 11.66 -34.10 39.11
CA ALA A 24 10.39 -33.86 38.40
C ALA A 24 10.20 -34.76 37.16
N GLN A 25 8.96 -34.75 36.65
CA GLN A 25 8.40 -35.42 35.45
C GLN A 25 7.89 -36.87 35.62
N PRO A 26 6.89 -37.30 34.82
CA PRO A 26 5.75 -36.52 34.27
C PRO A 26 4.40 -37.26 34.40
N LEU A 27 3.27 -36.60 34.15
CA LEU A 27 2.02 -37.30 33.77
C LEU A 27 0.97 -36.38 33.10
N VAL A 28 0.18 -36.99 32.21
CA VAL A 28 -0.88 -36.40 31.40
C VAL A 28 -2.22 -37.02 31.82
N ARG A 29 -3.29 -36.23 32.03
CA ARG A 29 -4.65 -36.44 31.47
C ARG A 29 -5.78 -35.62 32.13
N THR A 30 -6.60 -35.03 31.26
CA THR A 30 -8.08 -34.84 31.28
C THR A 30 -8.79 -34.31 32.54
N LEU A 31 -9.60 -33.25 32.39
CA LEU A 31 -11.08 -33.35 32.53
C LEU A 31 -11.83 -32.14 31.93
N LEU A 32 -13.15 -32.34 31.77
CA LEU A 32 -14.14 -31.52 31.07
C LEU A 32 -14.89 -30.58 32.02
N ASP A 33 -15.75 -29.73 31.42
CA ASP A 33 -16.83 -28.92 32.02
C ASP A 33 -16.36 -27.80 32.97
N VAL A 34 -16.83 -26.55 32.90
CA VAL A 34 -18.22 -26.07 32.80
C VAL A 34 -18.22 -24.67 32.13
N TRP A 35 -19.23 -24.34 31.32
CA TRP A 35 -20.01 -23.07 31.36
C TRP A 35 -20.93 -22.99 30.13
N ALA A 36 -22.22 -23.19 30.38
CA ALA A 36 -23.32 -22.88 29.47
C ALA A 36 -24.41 -22.14 30.26
N VAL A 37 -25.34 -21.51 29.52
CA VAL A 37 -26.52 -20.72 29.95
C VAL A 37 -26.32 -19.20 29.92
N ALA A 38 -26.71 -18.60 28.80
CA ALA A 38 -27.85 -17.67 28.73
C ALA A 38 -28.09 -17.20 27.28
N CYS A 39 -29.21 -17.62 26.68
CA CYS A 39 -29.66 -17.14 25.36
C CYS A 39 -31.20 -16.99 25.40
N PRO A 40 -31.77 -15.81 25.12
CA PRO A 40 -33.21 -15.63 24.99
C PRO A 40 -33.65 -15.84 23.53
N ALA A 41 -34.58 -16.76 23.31
CA ALA A 41 -35.14 -17.05 21.99
C ALA A 41 -36.43 -16.25 21.71
N ALA A 42 -36.45 -15.53 20.59
CA ALA A 42 -37.59 -15.18 19.73
C ALA A 42 -36.95 -14.52 18.48
N TRP A 43 -37.42 -14.64 17.24
CA TRP A 43 -38.78 -14.85 16.73
C TRP A 43 -38.78 -15.80 15.52
N HIS A 44 -39.76 -16.69 15.42
CA HIS A 44 -40.13 -17.37 14.16
C HIS A 44 -41.61 -17.08 13.86
N LYS A 45 -41.90 -16.57 12.66
CA LYS A 45 -43.19 -16.77 11.97
C LYS A 45 -42.94 -16.95 10.45
N PRO A 46 -43.81 -17.68 9.73
CA PRO A 46 -43.50 -18.20 8.40
C PRO A 46 -43.97 -17.28 7.26
N CYS A 47 -43.50 -17.56 6.04
CA CYS A 47 -44.02 -16.96 4.81
C CYS A 47 -45.52 -17.27 4.62
N PRO A 48 -46.33 -16.32 4.11
CA PRO A 48 -47.63 -16.61 3.53
C PRO A 48 -47.50 -17.17 2.11
N GLU A 49 -48.48 -17.97 1.71
CA GLU A 49 -48.54 -18.70 0.45
C GLU A 49 -48.91 -17.82 -0.75
N LEU A 50 -48.52 -18.25 -1.94
CA LEU A 50 -48.97 -17.68 -3.23
C LEU A 50 -50.41 -18.13 -3.53
N PRO A 51 -51.29 -17.25 -4.05
CA PRO A 51 -52.57 -17.68 -4.58
C PRO A 51 -52.42 -18.32 -5.97
N ASP A 52 -53.15 -19.41 -6.15
CA ASP A 52 -53.29 -20.20 -7.36
C ASP A 52 -54.05 -19.42 -8.46
N LEU A 53 -53.58 -19.52 -9.72
CA LEU A 53 -54.33 -19.08 -10.90
C LEU A 53 -54.19 -20.15 -12.00
N GLY A 54 -55.32 -20.74 -12.35
CA GLY A 54 -55.42 -21.84 -13.30
C GLY A 54 -54.98 -21.46 -14.72
N GLY A 55 -54.58 -22.47 -15.50
CA GLY A 55 -54.01 -22.28 -16.82
C GLY A 55 -55.02 -22.32 -17.98
N GLU A 56 -54.49 -22.13 -19.18
CA GLU A 56 -55.09 -22.56 -20.45
C GLU A 56 -53.97 -23.13 -21.34
N GLU A 57 -54.18 -24.33 -21.89
CA GLU A 57 -53.35 -24.89 -22.96
C GLU A 57 -53.83 -24.41 -24.33
N ALA A 58 -52.94 -23.95 -25.21
CA ALA A 58 -53.19 -24.02 -26.66
C ALA A 58 -51.90 -23.89 -27.51
N GLY A 59 -51.62 -24.92 -28.31
CA GLY A 59 -51.33 -24.76 -29.75
C GLY A 59 -49.98 -24.21 -30.22
N LEU A 60 -49.08 -25.12 -30.62
CA LEU A 60 -48.09 -24.89 -31.69
C LEU A 60 -48.78 -24.43 -33.00
N PRO A 61 -48.08 -23.67 -33.87
CA PRO A 61 -47.57 -24.35 -35.07
C PRO A 61 -46.13 -23.98 -35.48
N ARG A 62 -45.68 -24.67 -36.54
CA ARG A 62 -44.30 -24.85 -37.01
C ARG A 62 -43.71 -23.63 -37.75
N SER A 63 -42.40 -23.72 -37.97
CA SER A 63 -41.54 -22.88 -38.82
C SER A 63 -41.95 -22.87 -40.32
N PRO A 64 -41.29 -22.02 -41.13
CA PRO A 64 -40.21 -22.58 -41.93
C PRO A 64 -38.92 -21.74 -42.01
N GLU A 65 -37.93 -22.38 -42.63
CA GLU A 65 -36.53 -22.02 -42.83
C GLU A 65 -36.29 -20.74 -43.66
N GLY A 66 -35.14 -20.10 -43.46
CA GLY A 66 -34.64 -19.02 -44.31
C GLY A 66 -33.13 -18.80 -44.13
N ARG A 67 -32.30 -19.39 -45.00
CA ARG A 67 -30.85 -19.13 -45.05
C ARG A 67 -30.59 -17.87 -45.85
N GLU A 68 -29.84 -16.91 -45.32
CA GLU A 68 -29.06 -15.99 -46.15
C GLU A 68 -27.63 -15.85 -45.66
N THR A 69 -26.70 -16.28 -46.51
CA THR A 69 -25.25 -16.09 -46.39
C THR A 69 -24.83 -14.97 -47.34
N PHE A 70 -24.11 -13.96 -46.86
CA PHE A 70 -23.46 -12.97 -47.74
C PHE A 70 -21.92 -12.97 -47.57
N PRO A 71 -21.15 -12.67 -48.64
CA PRO A 71 -19.85 -13.29 -48.84
C PRO A 71 -18.64 -12.42 -48.44
N CYS A 72 -17.53 -13.10 -48.18
CA CYS A 72 -16.19 -12.53 -48.08
C CYS A 72 -15.55 -12.39 -49.48
N PRO A 73 -14.93 -11.24 -49.84
CA PRO A 73 -14.20 -11.10 -51.09
C PRO A 73 -12.81 -11.75 -51.04
N VAL A 74 -12.48 -12.50 -52.09
CA VAL A 74 -11.19 -13.21 -52.24
C VAL A 74 -10.07 -12.28 -52.73
N ARG A 75 -8.83 -12.63 -52.37
CA ARG A 75 -7.57 -12.05 -52.88
C ARG A 75 -7.56 -11.84 -54.41
N ALA A 76 -7.00 -10.70 -54.84
CA ALA A 76 -6.35 -10.57 -56.14
C ALA A 76 -4.85 -10.37 -55.94
N ALA A 77 -4.01 -11.09 -56.68
CA ALA A 77 -2.56 -10.96 -56.66
C ALA A 77 -2.07 -10.35 -57.96
N TYR A 78 -1.15 -9.38 -57.89
CA TYR A 78 -0.34 -8.95 -59.03
C TYR A 78 1.11 -8.67 -58.61
N GLY A 79 2.03 -9.06 -59.49
CA GLY A 79 3.48 -9.00 -59.29
C GLY A 79 4.12 -7.62 -59.52
N PRO A 80 5.46 -7.56 -59.57
CA PRO A 80 6.20 -6.42 -59.02
C PRO A 80 6.45 -5.26 -60.01
N GLY A 81 6.16 -4.04 -59.55
CA GLY A 81 6.60 -2.77 -60.15
C GLY A 81 7.79 -2.15 -59.39
N ARG A 82 8.71 -1.50 -60.11
CA ARG A 82 9.99 -0.98 -59.57
C ARG A 82 9.81 0.25 -58.67
N ARG A 83 10.70 0.38 -57.67
CA ARG A 83 10.81 1.55 -56.77
C ARG A 83 11.37 2.78 -57.50
N GLN A 84 10.80 3.95 -57.24
CA GLN A 84 11.52 5.24 -57.09
C GLN A 84 10.85 6.05 -55.94
N PRO A 85 11.60 6.90 -55.22
CA PRO A 85 11.13 7.51 -53.96
C PRO A 85 10.48 8.88 -54.16
N ALA A 86 9.45 9.20 -53.37
CA ALA A 86 8.87 10.55 -53.31
C ALA A 86 8.38 10.91 -51.91
N ALA A 87 8.76 12.12 -51.47
CA ALA A 87 8.19 12.94 -50.40
C ALA A 87 7.87 12.29 -49.03
N ALA A 88 8.72 12.57 -48.03
CA ALA A 88 8.33 12.45 -46.64
C ALA A 88 7.27 13.52 -46.30
N LEU A 89 6.04 13.08 -46.02
CA LEU A 89 5.00 13.93 -45.44
C LEU A 89 5.36 14.20 -43.97
N HIS A 90 5.56 15.48 -43.62
CA HIS A 90 5.72 15.89 -42.23
C HIS A 90 4.44 15.63 -41.44
N SER A 91 4.46 14.67 -40.52
CA SER A 91 3.46 14.58 -39.46
C SER A 91 3.46 15.87 -38.64
N PRO A 92 2.30 16.41 -38.25
CA PRO A 92 2.25 17.58 -37.36
C PRO A 92 2.91 17.22 -36.02
N ALA A 93 3.68 18.18 -35.49
CA ALA A 93 4.40 17.98 -34.23
C ALA A 93 3.43 17.62 -33.09
N ARG A 94 3.82 16.65 -32.25
CA ARG A 94 3.17 16.46 -30.95
C ARG A 94 3.19 17.79 -30.19
N PRO A 95 2.14 18.15 -29.44
CA PRO A 95 2.25 19.24 -28.49
C PRO A 95 3.40 18.93 -27.54
N THR A 96 4.23 19.93 -27.25
CA THR A 96 5.35 19.80 -26.32
C THR A 96 4.79 19.51 -24.93
N MET A 97 4.84 18.24 -24.53
CA MET A 97 4.50 17.79 -23.18
C MET A 97 5.30 18.63 -22.17
N ALA A 98 4.64 19.05 -21.08
CA ALA A 98 5.38 19.51 -19.91
C ALA A 98 6.36 18.41 -19.49
N SER A 99 7.53 18.78 -18.96
CA SER A 99 8.58 17.81 -18.64
C SER A 99 8.04 16.67 -17.75
N ASP A 100 8.17 15.42 -18.22
CA ASP A 100 7.76 14.23 -17.47
C ASP A 100 8.61 14.00 -16.19
N ALA A 101 9.65 14.81 -15.97
CA ALA A 101 10.48 14.78 -14.77
C ALA A 101 9.81 15.53 -13.59
N PRO A 102 10.23 15.28 -12.33
CA PRO A 102 9.83 16.11 -11.19
C PRO A 102 10.24 17.57 -11.40
N ALA A 103 9.33 18.51 -11.13
CA ALA A 103 9.58 19.92 -11.36
C ALA A 103 10.56 20.50 -10.33
N THR A 104 11.43 21.39 -10.79
CA THR A 104 12.29 22.22 -9.94
C THR A 104 11.69 23.62 -9.88
N LEU A 105 11.32 24.07 -8.68
CA LEU A 105 10.64 25.35 -8.47
C LEU A 105 11.53 26.32 -7.68
N PRO A 106 11.71 27.58 -8.12
CA PRO A 106 12.30 28.62 -7.30
C PRO A 106 11.35 29.00 -6.16
N VAL A 107 11.88 29.20 -4.95
CA VAL A 107 11.09 29.55 -3.76
C VAL A 107 11.75 30.67 -2.95
N GLN A 108 10.94 31.64 -2.53
CA GLN A 108 11.35 32.65 -1.56
C GLN A 108 11.23 32.07 -0.15
N LEU A 109 12.36 31.83 0.53
CA LEU A 109 12.34 31.18 1.85
C LEU A 109 11.61 31.99 2.93
N ALA A 110 11.53 33.31 2.78
CA ALA A 110 10.78 34.18 3.70
C ALA A 110 9.27 33.85 3.74
N GLU A 111 8.71 33.39 2.62
CA GLU A 111 7.29 33.02 2.46
C GLU A 111 7.01 31.57 2.88
N GLN A 112 8.05 30.79 3.21
CA GLN A 112 7.97 29.36 3.49
C GLN A 112 8.58 29.02 4.86
N PRO A 113 7.84 29.21 5.98
CA PRO A 113 8.37 29.10 7.34
C PRO A 113 9.06 27.77 7.65
N ARG A 114 8.57 26.66 7.08
CA ARG A 114 9.14 25.32 7.26
C ARG A 114 10.51 25.18 6.59
N LEU A 115 10.66 25.66 5.34
CA LEU A 115 11.95 25.69 4.65
C LEU A 115 12.95 26.62 5.35
N LEU A 116 12.50 27.79 5.84
CA LEU A 116 13.35 28.72 6.58
C LEU A 116 13.84 28.14 7.91
N LYS A 117 12.95 27.44 8.66
CA LYS A 117 13.34 26.68 9.86
C LYS A 117 14.37 25.61 9.51
N LEU A 118 14.12 24.83 8.45
CA LEU A 118 15.00 23.76 8.01
C LEU A 118 16.39 24.30 7.58
N LYS A 119 16.45 25.43 6.87
CA LYS A 119 17.71 26.13 6.53
C LYS A 119 18.52 26.50 7.78
N LYS A 120 17.87 27.11 8.78
CA LYS A 120 18.54 27.51 10.03
C LYS A 120 19.10 26.30 10.79
N MET A 121 18.32 25.23 10.88
CA MET A 121 18.77 23.98 11.52
C MET A 121 19.90 23.29 10.72
N PHE A 122 19.84 23.31 9.38
CA PHE A 122 20.87 22.76 8.50
C PHE A 122 22.21 23.50 8.69
N ILE A 123 22.20 24.84 8.66
CA ILE A 123 23.39 25.67 8.91
C ILE A 123 23.96 25.40 10.31
N SER A 124 23.10 25.30 11.33
CA SER A 124 23.54 24.96 12.69
C SER A 124 24.11 23.55 12.83
N LYS A 125 23.79 22.63 11.92
CA LYS A 125 24.21 21.22 11.96
C LYS A 125 25.49 20.96 11.16
N PHE A 126 25.61 21.57 9.98
CA PHE A 126 26.68 21.29 9.01
C PHE A 126 27.63 22.47 8.74
N GLY A 127 27.32 23.68 9.24
CA GLY A 127 28.13 24.89 9.06
C GLY A 127 28.00 25.57 7.70
N SER A 128 27.18 25.02 6.81
CA SER A 128 26.96 25.44 5.42
C SER A 128 25.47 25.67 5.15
N ALA A 129 25.13 26.40 4.08
CA ALA A 129 23.75 26.49 3.61
C ALA A 129 23.41 25.29 2.70
N PRO A 130 22.17 24.76 2.74
CA PRO A 130 21.73 23.76 1.78
C PRO A 130 21.70 24.37 0.38
N LYS A 131 22.04 23.56 -0.63
CA LYS A 131 22.06 23.95 -2.04
C LYS A 131 20.71 23.78 -2.73
N PHE A 132 19.92 22.81 -2.29
CA PHE A 132 18.55 22.59 -2.74
C PHE A 132 17.73 21.88 -1.65
N TYR A 133 16.43 21.76 -1.88
CA TYR A 133 15.53 20.94 -1.08
C TYR A 133 14.77 19.97 -1.98
N ALA A 134 14.42 18.81 -1.45
CA ALA A 134 13.52 17.87 -2.12
C ALA A 134 12.32 17.57 -1.21
N ARG A 135 11.14 17.39 -1.83
CA ARG A 135 9.88 17.06 -1.18
C ARG A 135 9.27 15.84 -1.85
N ALA A 136 8.74 14.90 -1.08
CA ALA A 136 7.83 13.87 -1.58
C ALA A 136 6.65 13.67 -0.60
N PRO A 137 5.39 13.76 -1.05
CA PRO A 137 4.23 13.67 -0.17
C PRO A 137 3.94 12.24 0.28
N GLY A 138 3.27 12.13 1.42
CA GLY A 138 2.53 10.93 1.81
C GLY A 138 1.24 10.79 0.99
N ARG A 139 0.43 9.78 1.31
CA ARG A 139 -0.81 9.52 0.54
C ARG A 139 -1.91 8.85 1.36
N VAL A 140 -3.15 9.07 0.95
CA VAL A 140 -4.31 8.29 1.37
C VAL A 140 -4.77 7.42 0.19
N ASN A 141 -5.16 6.18 0.47
CA ASN A 141 -5.80 5.30 -0.50
C ASN A 141 -7.32 5.39 -0.31
N LEU A 142 -8.05 5.92 -1.31
CA LEU A 142 -9.50 6.13 -1.16
C LEU A 142 -10.25 4.81 -1.26
N ILE A 143 -9.79 3.90 -2.15
CA ILE A 143 -10.25 2.53 -2.29
C ILE A 143 -9.24 1.72 -3.13
N GLY A 144 -9.15 0.40 -2.92
CA GLY A 144 -8.16 -0.44 -3.58
C GLY A 144 -7.03 -0.90 -2.65
N GLU A 145 -7.35 -1.41 -1.47
CA GLU A 145 -6.31 -1.88 -0.54
C GLU A 145 -5.75 -3.25 -0.94
N HIS A 146 -4.45 -3.48 -0.71
CA HIS A 146 -3.82 -4.80 -0.84
C HIS A 146 -3.93 -5.49 -2.23
N ILE A 147 -4.28 -4.74 -3.28
CA ILE A 147 -4.42 -5.25 -4.65
C ILE A 147 -3.31 -4.76 -5.61
N ASP A 148 -2.48 -3.81 -5.20
CA ASP A 148 -1.45 -3.19 -6.04
C ASP A 148 -0.28 -4.16 -6.36
N TYR A 149 0.20 -4.92 -5.36
CA TYR A 149 1.11 -6.04 -5.59
C TYR A 149 0.46 -7.19 -6.36
N CYS A 150 -0.88 -7.31 -6.29
CA CYS A 150 -1.67 -8.23 -7.12
C CYS A 150 -1.90 -7.72 -8.55
N GLY A 151 -1.36 -6.56 -8.92
CA GLY A 151 -1.36 -6.02 -10.29
C GLY A 151 -2.62 -5.23 -10.67
N TYR A 152 -3.56 -5.04 -9.74
CA TYR A 152 -4.77 -4.29 -9.99
C TYR A 152 -4.60 -2.80 -9.76
N ALA A 153 -5.41 -2.02 -10.46
CA ALA A 153 -5.45 -0.58 -10.30
C ALA A 153 -5.98 -0.18 -8.91
N VAL A 154 -5.53 0.97 -8.42
CA VAL A 154 -5.87 1.54 -7.09
C VAL A 154 -6.21 3.02 -7.22
N LEU A 155 -6.91 3.59 -6.25
CA LEU A 155 -7.40 4.98 -6.33
C LEU A 155 -6.93 5.85 -5.15
N PRO A 156 -5.62 6.18 -5.06
CA PRO A 156 -5.07 7.08 -4.06
C PRO A 156 -5.11 8.56 -4.46
N MET A 157 -4.82 9.41 -3.48
CA MET A 157 -4.36 10.79 -3.69
C MET A 157 -3.22 11.12 -2.72
N ALA A 158 -2.31 12.00 -3.14
CA ALA A 158 -1.31 12.56 -2.23
C ALA A 158 -1.99 13.47 -1.19
N ILE A 159 -1.47 13.47 0.04
CA ILE A 159 -1.87 14.41 1.09
C ILE A 159 -0.87 15.57 1.16
N GLU A 160 -1.19 16.64 1.90
CA GLU A 160 -0.31 17.79 2.03
C GLU A 160 0.96 17.47 2.84
N GLN A 161 0.84 16.58 3.84
CA GLN A 161 1.96 16.12 4.66
C GLN A 161 2.98 15.33 3.82
N ASP A 162 4.26 15.61 4.07
CA ASP A 162 5.36 15.14 3.24
C ASP A 162 6.62 14.81 4.06
N ILE A 163 7.60 14.24 3.36
CA ILE A 163 9.01 14.28 3.76
C ILE A 163 9.68 15.42 2.99
N LEU A 164 10.36 16.30 3.71
CA LEU A 164 11.13 17.42 3.18
C LEU A 164 12.60 17.26 3.60
N ILE A 165 13.52 17.42 2.66
CA ILE A 165 14.96 17.21 2.89
C ILE A 165 15.74 18.40 2.36
N ALA A 166 16.51 19.05 3.22
CA ALA A 166 17.51 20.06 2.83
C ALA A 166 18.85 19.37 2.55
N VAL A 167 19.50 19.72 1.43
CA VAL A 167 20.66 18.98 0.90
C VAL A 167 21.80 19.90 0.49
N GLU A 168 23.02 19.55 0.89
CA GLU A 168 24.28 20.06 0.33
C GLU A 168 25.07 18.90 -0.30
N PRO A 169 25.27 18.88 -1.62
CA PRO A 169 26.24 18.00 -2.27
C PRO A 169 27.68 18.39 -1.89
N VAL A 170 28.48 17.43 -1.41
CA VAL A 170 29.86 17.63 -0.94
C VAL A 170 30.87 16.82 -1.75
N LYS A 171 32.13 17.27 -1.74
CA LYS A 171 33.23 16.59 -2.47
C LYS A 171 33.70 15.28 -1.83
N THR A 172 33.34 15.02 -0.57
CA THR A 172 33.66 13.75 0.10
C THR A 172 32.79 12.63 -0.45
N GLN A 173 33.22 11.38 -0.25
CA GLN A 173 32.46 10.18 -0.65
C GLN A 173 31.57 9.68 0.50
N VAL A 174 30.96 10.60 1.26
CA VAL A 174 30.18 10.31 2.49
C VAL A 174 28.79 10.92 2.38
N VAL A 175 27.78 10.15 2.80
CA VAL A 175 26.43 10.63 3.08
C VAL A 175 26.33 10.87 4.59
N GLN A 176 25.96 12.08 5.00
CA GLN A 176 25.63 12.44 6.38
C GLN A 176 24.14 12.75 6.48
N LEU A 177 23.43 12.03 7.35
CA LEU A 177 21.99 12.16 7.56
C LEU A 177 21.72 12.65 8.98
N ALA A 178 20.95 13.71 9.10
CA ALA A 178 20.40 14.23 10.35
C ALA A 178 18.88 14.37 10.23
N ASN A 179 18.17 14.45 11.36
CA ASN A 179 16.73 14.64 11.39
C ASN A 179 16.35 15.81 12.31
N THR A 180 15.26 16.53 12.01
CA THR A 180 14.74 17.58 12.90
C THR A 180 14.05 17.02 14.15
N ASN A 181 13.60 15.76 14.11
CA ASN A 181 13.05 15.04 15.25
C ASN A 181 14.15 14.20 15.94
N PRO A 182 14.46 14.45 17.23
CA PRO A 182 15.55 13.79 17.94
C PRO A 182 15.36 12.29 18.18
N LEU A 183 14.16 11.74 17.94
CA LEU A 183 13.92 10.29 17.96
C LEU A 183 14.68 9.56 16.83
N TYR A 184 15.02 10.26 15.76
CA TYR A 184 15.72 9.73 14.59
C TYR A 184 17.19 10.16 14.63
N LEU A 185 18.01 9.38 15.34
CA LEU A 185 19.44 9.62 15.51
C LEU A 185 20.18 9.76 14.17
N ASP A 186 21.20 10.65 14.17
CA ASP A 186 22.07 10.88 13.01
C ASP A 186 22.73 9.58 12.51
N PHE A 187 23.07 9.56 11.22
CA PHE A 187 23.74 8.44 10.57
C PHE A 187 24.72 8.91 9.49
N SER A 188 25.80 8.18 9.28
CA SER A 188 26.75 8.44 8.19
C SER A 188 27.24 7.16 7.55
N THR A 189 27.35 7.12 6.22
CA THR A 189 27.95 6.00 5.48
C THR A 189 28.69 6.46 4.23
N GLY A 190 29.57 5.62 3.68
CA GLY A 190 30.22 5.85 2.41
C GLY A 190 29.26 5.64 1.23
N VAL A 191 29.28 6.54 0.25
CA VAL A 191 28.39 6.50 -0.94
C VAL A 191 28.52 5.23 -1.79
N ASN A 192 29.67 4.54 -1.72
CA ASN A 192 29.93 3.30 -2.47
C ASN A 192 29.62 2.03 -1.67
N ASN A 193 29.21 2.14 -0.41
CA ASN A 193 28.92 0.99 0.47
C ASN A 193 27.51 1.10 1.08
N ILE A 194 26.49 1.19 0.21
CA ILE A 194 25.09 1.24 0.63
C ILE A 194 24.58 -0.17 0.94
N HIS A 195 24.69 -0.56 2.20
CA HIS A 195 24.10 -1.78 2.74
C HIS A 195 22.80 -1.47 3.50
N VAL A 196 21.69 -2.07 3.08
CA VAL A 196 20.38 -1.93 3.73
C VAL A 196 20.17 -3.14 4.65
N ASN A 197 20.12 -2.91 5.97
CA ASN A 197 19.89 -3.99 6.93
C ASN A 197 18.38 -4.28 7.10
N LYS A 198 17.97 -5.51 6.73
CA LYS A 198 16.59 -6.00 6.85
C LYS A 198 16.21 -6.46 8.27
N THR A 199 17.16 -6.88 9.10
CA THR A 199 16.83 -7.52 10.41
C THR A 199 16.41 -6.53 11.49
N LYS A 200 16.80 -5.26 11.34
CA LYS A 200 16.37 -4.16 12.20
C LYS A 200 16.14 -2.90 11.35
N PRO A 201 14.91 -2.69 10.84
CA PRO A 201 14.61 -1.54 9.99
C PRO A 201 14.67 -0.24 10.81
N VAL A 202 15.78 0.48 10.67
CA VAL A 202 16.00 1.82 11.23
C VAL A 202 15.72 2.88 10.17
N TRP A 203 15.36 4.09 10.60
CA TRP A 203 14.81 5.13 9.70
C TRP A 203 15.69 5.43 8.48
N HIS A 204 17.02 5.47 8.65
CA HIS A 204 17.95 5.75 7.55
C HIS A 204 17.98 4.65 6.48
N ASN A 205 17.59 3.41 6.79
CA ASN A 205 17.55 2.33 5.79
C ASN A 205 16.56 2.66 4.65
N TYR A 206 15.47 3.36 4.92
CA TYR A 206 14.54 3.83 3.87
C TYR A 206 15.18 4.90 2.98
N PHE A 207 15.98 5.81 3.55
CA PHE A 207 16.77 6.76 2.76
C PHE A 207 17.79 6.03 1.88
N LEU A 208 18.49 5.03 2.44
CA LEU A 208 19.43 4.17 1.70
C LEU A 208 18.76 3.37 0.58
N CYS A 209 17.51 2.93 0.73
CA CYS A 209 16.73 2.31 -0.35
C CYS A 209 16.57 3.25 -1.56
N GLY A 210 16.21 4.52 -1.31
CA GLY A 210 16.07 5.53 -2.37
C GLY A 210 17.39 5.83 -3.08
N LEU A 211 18.47 6.03 -2.31
CA LEU A 211 19.83 6.21 -2.86
C LEU A 211 20.24 5.02 -3.75
N LYS A 212 20.14 3.80 -3.21
CA LYS A 212 20.59 2.56 -3.84
C LYS A 212 19.89 2.30 -5.17
N GLY A 213 18.56 2.50 -5.22
CA GLY A 213 17.79 2.31 -6.45
C GLY A 213 18.26 3.21 -7.60
N VAL A 214 18.52 4.49 -7.33
CA VAL A 214 19.05 5.43 -8.34
C VAL A 214 20.51 5.14 -8.68
N GLN A 215 21.33 4.75 -7.69
CA GLN A 215 22.72 4.36 -7.90
C GLN A 215 22.84 3.16 -8.86
N GLU A 216 22.03 2.12 -8.64
CA GLU A 216 22.02 0.90 -9.43
C GLU A 216 21.46 1.13 -10.83
N HIS A 217 20.39 1.92 -10.96
CA HIS A 217 19.81 2.26 -12.26
C HIS A 217 20.82 2.92 -13.21
N PHE A 218 21.66 3.82 -12.69
CA PHE A 218 22.69 4.51 -13.48
C PHE A 218 24.08 3.84 -13.45
N GLY A 219 24.25 2.72 -12.74
CA GLY A 219 25.54 2.04 -12.60
C GLY A 219 26.64 2.92 -12.00
N LEU A 220 26.33 3.76 -11.00
CA LEU A 220 27.26 4.77 -10.48
C LEU A 220 28.34 4.15 -9.57
N ASN A 221 29.53 3.95 -10.13
CA ASN A 221 30.74 3.48 -9.45
C ASN A 221 31.29 4.48 -8.39
N SER A 222 30.94 5.75 -8.53
CA SER A 222 31.18 6.80 -7.53
C SER A 222 30.00 7.75 -7.60
N SER A 223 29.42 8.05 -6.44
CA SER A 223 28.30 8.98 -6.31
C SER A 223 28.72 10.22 -5.52
N THR A 224 27.97 11.31 -5.68
CA THR A 224 28.22 12.55 -4.96
C THR A 224 27.88 12.37 -3.48
N GLY A 225 28.81 12.70 -2.57
CA GLY A 225 28.51 12.75 -1.14
C GLY A 225 27.54 13.88 -0.83
N MET A 226 26.87 13.80 0.31
CA MET A 226 25.84 14.79 0.66
C MET A 226 25.62 14.92 2.15
N ASN A 227 25.41 16.14 2.61
CA ASN A 227 24.84 16.44 3.92
C ASN A 227 23.32 16.62 3.73
N CYS A 228 22.51 15.89 4.51
CA CYS A 228 21.05 15.92 4.44
C CYS A 228 20.44 16.16 5.82
N LEU A 229 19.53 17.12 5.94
CA LEU A 229 18.66 17.29 7.10
C LEU A 229 17.21 17.01 6.70
N LEU A 230 16.60 16.02 7.34
CA LEU A 230 15.23 15.58 7.06
C LEU A 230 14.22 16.15 8.06
N ASP A 231 13.05 16.56 7.57
CA ASP A 231 11.91 17.02 8.35
C ASP A 231 10.62 16.42 7.76
N GLY A 232 9.96 15.54 8.51
CA GLY A 232 8.76 14.82 8.07
C GLY A 232 7.53 15.24 8.87
N THR A 233 6.41 15.47 8.18
CA THR A 233 5.12 15.83 8.80
C THR A 233 4.06 14.73 8.70
N ILE A 234 4.32 13.68 7.91
CA ILE A 234 3.44 12.50 7.82
C ILE A 234 3.52 11.74 9.16
N PRO A 235 2.38 11.43 9.81
CA PRO A 235 2.38 10.57 11.00
C PRO A 235 3.08 9.23 10.70
N PRO A 236 4.14 8.86 11.43
CA PRO A 236 4.90 7.64 11.15
C PRO A 236 4.06 6.39 11.42
N SER A 237 4.40 5.27 10.76
CA SER A 237 3.77 3.95 10.96
C SER A 237 2.24 3.90 10.77
N SER A 238 1.62 4.97 10.26
CA SER A 238 0.18 5.25 10.34
C SER A 238 -0.65 4.84 9.11
N GLY A 239 -0.04 4.13 8.15
CA GLY A 239 -0.72 3.79 6.88
C GLY A 239 -0.69 4.90 5.82
N LEU A 240 -0.20 6.11 6.13
CA LEU A 240 -0.10 7.27 5.22
C LEU A 240 1.21 7.34 4.39
N SER A 241 1.94 6.22 4.27
CA SER A 241 3.15 6.07 3.42
C SER A 241 4.35 6.96 3.77
N SER A 242 4.59 7.20 5.06
CA SER A 242 5.81 7.89 5.53
C SER A 242 7.12 7.20 5.09
N SER A 243 7.11 5.86 4.90
CA SER A 243 8.26 5.11 4.39
C SER A 243 8.52 5.39 2.92
N SER A 244 7.51 5.23 2.06
CA SER A 244 7.62 5.43 0.63
C SER A 244 7.91 6.89 0.29
N ALA A 245 7.30 7.85 1.00
CA ALA A 245 7.65 9.26 0.87
C ALA A 245 9.15 9.52 1.18
N LEU A 246 9.72 8.86 2.19
CA LEU A 246 11.15 8.93 2.49
C LEU A 246 12.01 8.28 1.40
N VAL A 247 11.63 7.11 0.88
CA VAL A 247 12.32 6.44 -0.24
C VAL A 247 12.29 7.31 -1.51
N CYS A 248 11.11 7.79 -1.90
CA CYS A 248 10.91 8.67 -3.07
C CYS A 248 11.71 9.96 -2.95
N CYS A 249 11.65 10.62 -1.79
CA CYS A 249 12.42 11.84 -1.56
C CYS A 249 13.92 11.57 -1.61
N ALA A 250 14.41 10.46 -1.03
CA ALA A 250 15.82 10.08 -1.08
C ALA A 250 16.30 9.74 -2.51
N GLY A 251 15.46 9.07 -3.31
CA GLY A 251 15.73 8.84 -4.72
C GLY A 251 15.82 10.15 -5.52
N LEU A 252 14.89 11.08 -5.29
CA LEU A 252 14.91 12.42 -5.91
C LEU A 252 16.15 13.24 -5.48
N VAL A 253 16.55 13.16 -4.21
CA VAL A 253 17.81 13.75 -3.71
C VAL A 253 19.02 13.16 -4.43
N MET A 254 19.09 11.84 -4.55
CA MET A 254 20.20 11.15 -5.25
C MET A 254 20.29 11.55 -6.71
N LEU A 255 19.15 11.61 -7.41
CA LEU A 255 19.05 12.02 -8.80
C LEU A 255 19.58 13.46 -8.98
N THR A 256 19.08 14.38 -8.16
CA THR A 256 19.39 15.82 -8.22
C THR A 256 20.84 16.10 -7.85
N ALA A 257 21.37 15.48 -6.78
CA ALA A 257 22.74 15.68 -6.32
C ALA A 257 23.79 15.22 -7.34
N ASN A 258 23.46 14.23 -8.19
CA ASN A 258 24.34 13.71 -9.23
C ASN A 258 24.07 14.29 -10.63
N GLY A 259 23.20 15.32 -10.74
CA GLY A 259 22.89 15.97 -12.02
C GLY A 259 22.27 15.04 -13.07
N LYS A 260 21.53 14.01 -12.63
CA LYS A 260 20.84 13.05 -13.49
C LYS A 260 19.39 13.47 -13.70
N THR A 261 18.73 12.87 -14.69
CA THR A 261 17.32 13.10 -15.01
C THR A 261 16.62 11.77 -15.24
N LEU A 262 15.37 11.68 -14.80
CA LEU A 262 14.44 10.57 -14.98
C LEU A 262 13.02 11.12 -15.01
N SER A 263 12.11 10.44 -15.68
CA SER A 263 10.68 10.70 -15.55
C SER A 263 10.15 10.34 -14.16
N LYS A 264 9.01 10.93 -13.79
CA LYS A 264 8.23 10.58 -12.59
C LYS A 264 7.86 9.08 -12.57
N VAL A 265 7.59 8.49 -13.73
CA VAL A 265 7.25 7.07 -13.90
C VAL A 265 8.46 6.18 -13.58
N GLU A 266 9.63 6.46 -14.16
CA GLU A 266 10.85 5.71 -13.86
C GLU A 266 11.25 5.82 -12.38
N LEU A 267 11.15 7.02 -11.80
CA LEU A 267 11.40 7.22 -10.37
C LEU A 267 10.44 6.41 -9.48
N ALA A 268 9.14 6.39 -9.81
CA ALA A 268 8.16 5.57 -9.09
C ALA A 268 8.49 4.07 -9.19
N GLU A 269 8.82 3.56 -10.39
CA GLU A 269 9.17 2.15 -10.57
C GLU A 269 10.48 1.77 -9.87
N ILE A 270 11.49 2.64 -9.89
CA ILE A 270 12.78 2.42 -9.20
C ILE A 270 12.55 2.41 -7.69
N CYS A 271 11.84 3.39 -7.14
CA CYS A 271 11.56 3.46 -5.71
C CYS A 271 10.66 2.30 -5.24
N THR A 272 9.72 1.85 -6.06
CA THR A 272 8.91 0.64 -5.82
C THR A 272 9.80 -0.59 -5.65
N LYS A 273 10.78 -0.77 -6.55
CA LYS A 273 11.72 -1.91 -6.50
C LYS A 273 12.69 -1.78 -5.32
N SER A 274 13.19 -0.56 -5.05
CA SER A 274 14.23 -0.35 -4.05
C SER A 274 13.70 -0.28 -2.61
N GLU A 275 12.46 0.13 -2.35
CA GLU A 275 11.86 0.03 -1.00
C GLU A 275 11.85 -1.42 -0.50
N ARG A 276 11.72 -2.42 -1.39
CA ARG A 276 11.81 -3.85 -1.03
C ARG A 276 13.17 -4.25 -0.44
N TYR A 277 14.22 -3.44 -0.58
CA TYR A 277 15.47 -3.67 0.15
C TYR A 277 15.29 -3.59 1.68
N ILE A 278 14.23 -2.95 2.19
CA ILE A 278 13.90 -2.98 3.63
C ILE A 278 13.35 -4.34 4.09
N GLY A 279 12.85 -5.18 3.17
CA GLY A 279 12.27 -6.49 3.45
C GLY A 279 10.76 -6.62 3.21
N THR A 280 10.05 -5.54 2.87
CA THR A 280 8.61 -5.57 2.54
C THR A 280 8.38 -5.91 1.07
N GLU A 281 7.49 -6.86 0.78
CA GLU A 281 7.14 -7.29 -0.59
C GLU A 281 6.03 -6.44 -1.23
N GLY A 282 6.04 -5.12 -0.99
CA GLY A 282 4.98 -4.19 -1.38
C GLY A 282 4.80 -4.00 -2.89
N GLY A 283 3.61 -3.51 -3.27
CA GLY A 283 3.32 -3.04 -4.62
C GLY A 283 3.86 -1.63 -4.86
N GLY A 284 3.36 -0.99 -5.92
CA GLY A 284 3.86 0.31 -6.40
C GLY A 284 2.96 1.50 -6.12
N MET A 285 1.84 1.34 -5.38
CA MET A 285 0.86 2.40 -5.18
C MET A 285 1.49 3.67 -4.61
N ASP A 286 2.20 3.52 -3.50
CA ASP A 286 2.65 4.60 -2.63
C ASP A 286 3.68 5.49 -3.33
N GLN A 287 4.64 4.86 -4.02
CA GLN A 287 5.70 5.54 -4.76
C GLN A 287 5.15 6.19 -6.03
N SER A 288 4.21 5.52 -6.71
CA SER A 288 3.54 6.04 -7.90
C SER A 288 2.77 7.32 -7.59
N ILE A 289 1.91 7.32 -6.57
CA ILE A 289 1.16 8.54 -6.23
C ILE A 289 2.07 9.63 -5.66
N SER A 290 3.14 9.30 -4.94
CA SER A 290 4.09 10.30 -4.44
C SER A 290 4.78 11.09 -5.58
N PHE A 291 5.06 10.46 -6.73
CA PHE A 291 5.60 11.16 -7.91
C PHE A 291 4.55 11.69 -8.91
N LEU A 292 3.43 10.99 -9.08
CA LEU A 292 2.44 11.24 -10.15
C LEU A 292 1.19 12.01 -9.69
N ALA A 293 1.06 12.35 -8.40
CA ALA A 293 -0.04 13.19 -7.93
C ALA A 293 0.02 14.62 -8.48
N GLU A 294 -1.16 15.21 -8.66
CA GLU A 294 -1.35 16.58 -9.11
C GLU A 294 -2.44 17.23 -8.26
N GLU A 295 -2.24 18.50 -7.91
CA GLU A 295 -3.14 19.18 -6.97
C GLU A 295 -4.57 19.28 -7.53
N GLY A 296 -5.56 18.97 -6.69
CA GLY A 296 -6.98 19.03 -7.05
C GLY A 296 -7.57 17.78 -7.69
N THR A 297 -6.77 16.74 -8.02
CA THR A 297 -7.29 15.46 -8.53
C THR A 297 -6.74 14.24 -7.79
N ALA A 298 -7.60 13.25 -7.51
CA ALA A 298 -7.12 11.91 -7.22
C ALA A 298 -6.60 11.24 -8.50
N LYS A 299 -5.92 10.10 -8.39
CA LYS A 299 -5.44 9.33 -9.55
C LYS A 299 -5.89 7.88 -9.45
N LEU A 300 -6.43 7.34 -10.53
CA LEU A 300 -6.41 5.89 -10.76
C LEU A 300 -4.98 5.53 -11.18
N ILE A 301 -4.27 4.79 -10.32
CA ILE A 301 -2.94 4.25 -10.63
C ILE A 301 -3.12 2.83 -11.17
N GLU A 302 -2.69 2.61 -12.41
CA GLU A 302 -2.68 1.30 -13.07
C GLU A 302 -1.24 0.79 -13.17
N PHE A 303 -1.03 -0.53 -13.17
CA PHE A 303 0.30 -1.15 -13.22
C PHE A 303 0.51 -1.98 -14.50
N SER A 304 1.77 -2.14 -14.92
CA SER A 304 2.16 -2.96 -16.08
C SER A 304 1.43 -2.63 -17.41
N PRO A 305 1.63 -1.44 -18.02
CA PRO A 305 2.57 -0.38 -17.65
C PRO A 305 2.02 0.56 -16.58
N LEU A 306 2.92 1.20 -15.82
CA LEU A 306 2.55 2.22 -14.84
C LEU A 306 1.88 3.42 -15.53
N ARG A 307 0.64 3.73 -15.15
CA ARG A 307 -0.15 4.87 -15.64
C ARG A 307 -0.88 5.53 -14.47
N ALA A 308 -1.08 6.85 -14.57
CA ALA A 308 -1.91 7.61 -13.64
C ALA A 308 -2.98 8.37 -14.44
N THR A 309 -4.25 8.12 -14.14
CA THR A 309 -5.40 8.78 -14.80
C THR A 309 -6.16 9.60 -13.78
N ASP A 310 -6.52 10.84 -14.12
CA ASP A 310 -7.29 11.73 -13.25
C ASP A 310 -8.63 11.12 -12.81
N VAL A 311 -8.93 11.26 -11.52
CA VAL A 311 -10.26 11.00 -10.96
C VAL A 311 -10.69 12.24 -10.19
N ARG A 312 -11.65 12.96 -10.76
CA ARG A 312 -12.32 14.08 -10.10
C ARG A 312 -13.22 13.53 -9.01
N LEU A 313 -13.00 13.97 -7.78
CA LEU A 313 -13.81 13.58 -6.62
C LEU A 313 -15.11 14.41 -6.61
N PRO A 314 -16.22 13.86 -6.07
CA PRO A 314 -17.50 14.57 -6.04
C PRO A 314 -17.42 15.86 -5.21
N SER A 315 -18.01 16.93 -5.72
CA SER A 315 -18.22 18.16 -4.95
C SER A 315 -19.23 17.95 -3.83
N GLY A 316 -19.06 18.62 -2.69
CA GLY A 316 -20.00 18.56 -1.55
C GLY A 316 -19.64 17.51 -0.49
N ALA A 317 -18.52 16.80 -0.65
CA ALA A 317 -17.89 16.01 0.41
C ALA A 317 -16.42 16.41 0.59
N ALA A 318 -15.91 16.24 1.80
CA ALA A 318 -14.51 16.33 2.16
C ALA A 318 -14.01 14.94 2.60
N PHE A 319 -12.75 14.63 2.31
CA PHE A 319 -12.08 13.46 2.88
C PHE A 319 -11.39 13.86 4.18
N VAL A 320 -11.62 13.09 5.24
CA VAL A 320 -11.03 13.30 6.56
C VAL A 320 -10.20 12.08 6.92
N ILE A 321 -8.98 12.33 7.39
CA ILE A 321 -8.08 11.31 7.92
C ILE A 321 -8.23 11.30 9.44
N ALA A 322 -8.42 10.12 10.01
CA ALA A 322 -8.42 9.90 11.46
C ALA A 322 -7.48 8.73 11.82
N ASN A 323 -6.40 9.02 12.55
CA ASN A 323 -5.41 8.05 13.01
C ASN A 323 -5.89 7.33 14.29
N SER A 324 -5.89 6.00 14.28
CA SER A 324 -6.19 5.17 15.47
C SER A 324 -5.18 5.31 16.61
N CYS A 325 -4.01 5.92 16.32
CA CYS A 325 -2.84 5.98 17.18
C CYS A 325 -2.21 4.60 17.51
N VAL A 326 -2.62 3.53 16.82
CA VAL A 326 -1.92 2.24 16.82
C VAL A 326 -0.86 2.27 15.71
N GLU A 327 0.42 2.24 16.07
CA GLU A 327 1.50 2.21 15.08
C GLU A 327 1.72 0.80 14.49
N MET A 328 1.73 0.70 13.16
CA MET A 328 2.08 -0.54 12.45
C MET A 328 3.28 -0.36 11.52
N ASN A 329 4.44 -0.88 11.96
CA ASN A 329 5.66 -0.95 11.17
C ASN A 329 5.70 -2.24 10.33
N LYS A 330 5.48 -2.09 9.01
CA LYS A 330 5.37 -3.17 8.03
C LYS A 330 6.69 -3.92 7.83
N ALA A 331 7.82 -3.24 7.98
CA ALA A 331 9.14 -3.86 7.82
C ALA A 331 9.59 -4.63 9.08
N ALA A 332 8.98 -4.35 10.24
CA ALA A 332 9.30 -5.01 11.51
C ALA A 332 8.36 -6.19 11.83
N THR A 333 7.35 -6.46 10.99
CA THR A 333 6.33 -7.49 11.20
C THR A 333 6.16 -8.37 9.96
N SER A 334 5.66 -9.59 10.12
CA SER A 334 5.44 -10.52 8.99
C SER A 334 4.06 -10.35 8.34
N HIS A 335 3.08 -9.76 9.02
CA HIS A 335 1.67 -9.68 8.59
C HIS A 335 1.49 -9.24 7.13
N PHE A 336 2.19 -8.19 6.71
CA PHE A 336 2.13 -7.68 5.34
C PHE A 336 2.65 -8.71 4.31
N ASN A 337 3.85 -9.27 4.53
CA ASN A 337 4.44 -10.24 3.61
C ASN A 337 3.65 -11.56 3.57
N ILE A 338 3.04 -11.98 4.69
CA ILE A 338 2.13 -13.15 4.73
C ILE A 338 0.99 -12.94 3.72
N ARG A 339 0.34 -11.78 3.71
CA ARG A 339 -0.74 -11.46 2.76
C ARG A 339 -0.26 -11.48 1.30
N VAL A 340 0.93 -10.96 1.02
CA VAL A 340 1.53 -11.03 -0.33
C VAL A 340 1.78 -12.49 -0.73
N MET A 341 2.28 -13.35 0.19
CA MET A 341 2.48 -14.77 -0.09
C MET A 341 1.17 -15.52 -0.28
N GLU A 342 0.14 -15.29 0.55
CA GLU A 342 -1.20 -15.86 0.37
C GLU A 342 -1.76 -15.53 -1.04
N CYS A 343 -1.61 -14.29 -1.51
CA CYS A 343 -2.05 -13.91 -2.85
C CYS A 343 -1.20 -14.54 -3.98
N ARG A 344 0.12 -14.68 -3.77
CA ARG A 344 1.04 -15.33 -4.71
C ARG A 344 0.78 -16.84 -4.81
N LEU A 345 0.45 -17.49 -3.70
CA LEU A 345 0.06 -18.90 -3.64
C LEU A 345 -1.31 -19.12 -4.27
N ALA A 346 -2.29 -18.28 -3.97
CA ALA A 346 -3.60 -18.29 -4.63
C ALA A 346 -3.44 -18.12 -6.16
N THR A 347 -2.60 -17.18 -6.61
CA THR A 347 -2.26 -17.02 -8.04
C THR A 347 -1.81 -18.35 -8.66
N LYS A 348 -0.90 -19.05 -7.99
CA LYS A 348 -0.29 -20.29 -8.48
C LYS A 348 -1.27 -21.46 -8.52
N LEU A 349 -2.02 -21.70 -7.44
CA LEU A 349 -3.04 -22.76 -7.42
C LEU A 349 -4.16 -22.49 -8.43
N LEU A 350 -4.61 -21.24 -8.56
CA LEU A 350 -5.66 -20.85 -9.50
C LEU A 350 -5.20 -21.03 -10.96
N SER A 351 -3.95 -20.63 -11.26
CA SER A 351 -3.33 -20.84 -12.56
C SER A 351 -3.26 -22.32 -12.91
N LYS A 352 -2.81 -23.16 -11.98
CA LYS A 352 -2.67 -24.60 -12.21
C LYS A 352 -4.03 -25.29 -12.39
N SER A 353 -5.03 -24.91 -11.58
CA SER A 353 -6.40 -25.42 -11.68
C SER A 353 -7.04 -25.13 -13.05
N LYS A 354 -6.78 -23.94 -13.62
CA LYS A 354 -7.27 -23.55 -14.95
C LYS A 354 -6.28 -23.84 -16.10
N GLY A 355 -5.28 -24.71 -15.88
CA GLY A 355 -4.40 -25.22 -16.93
C GLY A 355 -3.35 -24.24 -17.48
N LEU A 356 -3.02 -23.19 -16.73
CA LEU A 356 -2.00 -22.20 -17.09
C LEU A 356 -0.61 -22.57 -16.54
N GLU A 357 0.45 -21.99 -17.12
CA GLU A 357 1.85 -22.10 -16.68
C GLU A 357 2.10 -21.41 -15.32
N TRP A 358 1.58 -21.99 -14.25
CA TRP A 358 1.55 -21.42 -12.89
C TRP A 358 2.93 -21.05 -12.34
N GLU A 359 4.00 -21.67 -12.81
CA GLU A 359 5.38 -21.38 -12.43
C GLU A 359 5.72 -19.90 -12.73
N LYS A 360 5.28 -19.42 -13.90
CA LYS A 360 5.52 -18.05 -14.40
C LYS A 360 4.55 -17.01 -13.82
N MET A 361 3.42 -17.44 -13.27
CA MET A 361 2.36 -16.57 -12.77
C MET A 361 2.71 -16.08 -11.36
N LEU A 362 2.62 -14.75 -11.13
CA LEU A 362 3.04 -14.12 -9.87
C LEU A 362 1.92 -13.27 -9.23
N LYS A 363 0.97 -12.77 -10.02
CA LYS A 363 -0.13 -11.91 -9.56
C LYS A 363 -1.52 -12.44 -9.96
N LEU A 364 -2.53 -12.15 -9.14
CA LEU A 364 -3.92 -12.52 -9.39
C LEU A 364 -4.48 -11.86 -10.66
N GLN A 365 -4.04 -10.63 -10.98
CA GLN A 365 -4.40 -9.96 -12.22
C GLN A 365 -3.85 -10.67 -13.47
N ASP A 366 -2.67 -11.30 -13.40
CA ASP A 366 -2.11 -12.07 -14.51
C ASP A 366 -3.07 -13.21 -14.90
N VAL A 367 -3.67 -13.88 -13.90
CA VAL A 367 -4.61 -15.00 -14.09
C VAL A 367 -5.86 -14.54 -14.81
N GLN A 368 -6.48 -13.45 -14.34
CA GLN A 368 -7.64 -12.87 -15.01
C GLN A 368 -7.31 -12.50 -16.47
N ALA A 369 -6.19 -11.82 -16.69
CA ALA A 369 -5.77 -11.37 -18.01
C ALA A 369 -5.50 -12.55 -18.97
N LYS A 370 -5.01 -13.68 -18.46
CA LYS A 370 -4.81 -14.91 -19.24
C LYS A 370 -6.09 -15.67 -19.56
N LEU A 371 -7.07 -15.65 -18.65
CA LEU A 371 -8.38 -16.28 -18.87
C LEU A 371 -9.31 -15.41 -19.73
N GLY A 372 -9.09 -14.09 -19.77
CA GLY A 372 -9.89 -13.16 -20.57
C GLY A 372 -11.28 -12.86 -20.00
N VAL A 373 -11.47 -13.07 -18.69
CA VAL A 373 -12.77 -12.98 -18.01
C VAL A 373 -12.92 -11.72 -17.14
N SER A 374 -14.16 -11.38 -16.79
CA SER A 374 -14.47 -10.27 -15.88
C SER A 374 -14.11 -10.57 -14.42
N LEU A 375 -14.05 -9.54 -13.58
CA LEU A 375 -13.84 -9.68 -12.13
C LEU A 375 -14.99 -10.46 -11.45
N LYS A 376 -16.21 -10.37 -11.97
CA LYS A 376 -17.37 -11.13 -11.49
C LYS A 376 -17.19 -12.62 -11.75
N GLU A 377 -16.73 -12.99 -12.94
CA GLU A 377 -16.42 -14.39 -13.28
C GLU A 377 -15.21 -14.91 -12.49
N MET A 378 -14.19 -14.07 -12.22
CA MET A 378 -13.10 -14.44 -11.32
C MET A 378 -13.56 -14.76 -9.90
N LEU A 379 -14.57 -14.06 -9.38
CA LEU A 379 -15.17 -14.39 -8.09
C LEU A 379 -15.85 -15.76 -8.12
N THR A 380 -16.64 -16.08 -9.16
CA THR A 380 -17.21 -17.43 -9.34
C THR A 380 -16.10 -18.50 -9.42
N ILE A 381 -15.05 -18.25 -10.19
CA ILE A 381 -13.89 -19.12 -10.31
C ILE A 381 -13.17 -19.33 -8.97
N VAL A 382 -13.14 -18.34 -8.07
CA VAL A 382 -12.58 -18.51 -6.71
C VAL A 382 -13.44 -19.43 -5.85
N GLU A 383 -14.77 -19.34 -5.93
CA GLU A 383 -15.70 -20.25 -5.22
C GLU A 383 -15.60 -21.70 -5.76
N GLU A 384 -15.33 -21.88 -7.06
CA GLU A 384 -15.14 -23.20 -7.68
C GLU A 384 -13.83 -23.88 -7.28
N VAL A 385 -12.75 -23.10 -7.15
CA VAL A 385 -11.37 -23.64 -7.09
C VAL A 385 -10.84 -23.74 -5.66
N PHE A 386 -11.23 -22.85 -4.76
CA PHE A 386 -10.71 -22.84 -3.39
C PHE A 386 -11.77 -23.23 -2.37
N HIS A 387 -11.41 -24.13 -1.45
CA HIS A 387 -12.20 -24.30 -0.23
C HIS A 387 -11.95 -23.15 0.76
N PRO A 388 -12.92 -22.85 1.64
CA PRO A 388 -12.78 -21.75 2.60
C PRO A 388 -11.76 -22.03 3.71
N GLU A 389 -11.44 -23.28 4.03
CA GLU A 389 -10.50 -23.57 5.13
C GLU A 389 -9.05 -23.17 4.78
N PRO A 390 -8.20 -22.83 5.78
CA PRO A 390 -6.80 -22.50 5.53
C PRO A 390 -6.02 -23.70 4.97
N TYR A 391 -5.32 -23.48 3.86
CA TYR A 391 -4.48 -24.48 3.20
C TYR A 391 -3.21 -24.76 4.01
N SER A 392 -2.83 -26.03 4.17
CA SER A 392 -1.54 -26.38 4.79
C SER A 392 -0.36 -26.28 3.80
N VAL A 393 0.88 -26.22 4.31
CA VAL A 393 2.07 -26.25 3.44
C VAL A 393 2.18 -27.55 2.65
N GLU A 394 1.81 -28.69 3.25
CA GLU A 394 1.79 -30.01 2.61
C GLU A 394 0.76 -30.05 1.49
N GLU A 395 -0.44 -29.54 1.75
CA GLU A 395 -1.51 -29.44 0.75
C GLU A 395 -1.11 -28.56 -0.44
N ILE A 396 -0.53 -27.38 -0.19
CA ILE A 396 0.00 -26.50 -1.22
C ILE A 396 1.08 -27.22 -2.06
N CYS A 397 1.99 -27.94 -1.40
CA CYS A 397 3.01 -28.75 -2.06
C CYS A 397 2.38 -29.83 -2.95
N THR A 398 1.37 -30.55 -2.46
CA THR A 398 0.61 -31.55 -3.23
C THR A 398 -0.13 -30.94 -4.41
N CYS A 399 -0.87 -29.84 -4.21
CA CYS A 399 -1.58 -29.13 -5.28
C CYS A 399 -0.62 -28.66 -6.37
N LEU A 400 0.51 -28.05 -6.00
CA LEU A 400 1.50 -27.54 -6.96
C LEU A 400 2.42 -28.63 -7.53
N GLY A 401 2.56 -29.78 -6.87
CA GLY A 401 3.45 -30.86 -7.29
C GLY A 401 4.93 -30.54 -7.04
N ILE A 402 5.21 -29.86 -5.92
CA ILE A 402 6.55 -29.43 -5.51
C ILE A 402 6.90 -29.95 -4.12
N SER A 403 8.18 -29.91 -3.77
CA SER A 403 8.67 -30.15 -2.41
C SER A 403 8.49 -28.95 -1.48
N LEU A 404 8.51 -29.22 -0.17
CA LEU A 404 8.50 -28.19 0.87
C LEU A 404 9.75 -27.28 0.81
N GLU A 405 10.88 -27.80 0.32
CA GLU A 405 12.09 -27.02 0.10
C GLU A 405 11.91 -26.00 -1.03
N GLU A 406 11.33 -26.40 -2.17
CA GLU A 406 11.01 -25.51 -3.28
C GLU A 406 9.99 -24.44 -2.87
N LEU A 407 8.94 -24.81 -2.12
CA LEU A 407 7.98 -23.84 -1.57
C LEU A 407 8.68 -22.76 -0.72
N ARG A 408 9.56 -23.18 0.21
CA ARG A 408 10.27 -22.27 1.11
C ARG A 408 11.35 -21.42 0.44
N THR A 409 12.04 -21.96 -0.56
CA THR A 409 13.21 -21.30 -1.17
C THR A 409 12.88 -20.50 -2.44
N GLN A 410 11.84 -20.89 -3.19
CA GLN A 410 11.52 -20.28 -4.50
C GLN A 410 10.24 -19.44 -4.49
N ILE A 411 9.30 -19.68 -3.56
CA ILE A 411 7.98 -19.01 -3.55
C ILE A 411 7.83 -18.09 -2.33
N LEU A 412 8.08 -18.61 -1.13
CA LEU A 412 7.93 -17.87 0.13
C LEU A 412 9.05 -16.85 0.34
N SER A 413 8.70 -15.71 0.94
CA SER A 413 9.67 -14.70 1.38
C SER A 413 10.34 -15.12 2.70
N GLN A 414 11.52 -14.56 3.00
CA GLN A 414 12.35 -14.96 4.15
C GLN A 414 11.61 -14.94 5.50
N ASN A 415 10.78 -13.92 5.77
CA ASN A 415 10.00 -13.79 7.01
C ASN A 415 8.63 -14.50 6.95
N THR A 416 8.45 -15.43 6.00
CA THR A 416 7.22 -16.23 5.82
C THR A 416 7.47 -17.73 5.71
N GLN A 417 8.72 -18.21 5.83
CA GLN A 417 9.09 -19.63 5.68
C GLN A 417 8.56 -20.55 6.80
N ASP A 418 8.28 -19.97 7.97
CA ASP A 418 7.74 -20.64 9.16
C ASP A 418 6.20 -20.62 9.24
N VAL A 419 5.52 -20.02 8.25
CA VAL A 419 4.06 -19.99 8.18
C VAL A 419 3.54 -21.37 7.79
N THR A 420 2.66 -21.94 8.61
CA THR A 420 2.14 -23.31 8.45
C THR A 420 0.83 -23.40 7.67
N THR A 421 0.06 -22.31 7.60
CA THR A 421 -1.26 -22.28 6.94
C THR A 421 -1.51 -20.96 6.19
N PHE A 422 -2.29 -21.01 5.11
CA PHE A 422 -2.54 -19.87 4.20
C PHE A 422 -4.02 -19.78 3.79
N LYS A 423 -4.65 -18.61 3.94
CA LYS A 423 -6.08 -18.39 3.65
C LYS A 423 -6.34 -17.95 2.21
N LEU A 424 -6.05 -18.84 1.26
CA LEU A 424 -6.01 -18.54 -0.18
C LEU A 424 -7.35 -18.03 -0.72
N TYR A 425 -8.46 -18.71 -0.37
CA TYR A 425 -9.83 -18.34 -0.74
C TYR A 425 -10.15 -16.88 -0.36
N GLN A 426 -9.95 -16.53 0.91
CA GLN A 426 -10.35 -15.23 1.43
C GLN A 426 -9.53 -14.10 0.81
N ARG A 427 -8.23 -14.33 0.58
CA ARG A 427 -7.36 -13.29 0.00
C ARG A 427 -7.69 -13.07 -1.48
N ALA A 428 -7.94 -14.13 -2.23
CA ALA A 428 -8.39 -14.02 -3.62
C ALA A 428 -9.74 -13.30 -3.72
N LYS A 429 -10.72 -13.69 -2.90
CA LYS A 429 -12.07 -13.09 -2.86
C LYS A 429 -12.04 -11.61 -2.45
N HIS A 430 -11.18 -11.23 -1.51
CA HIS A 430 -10.90 -9.82 -1.22
C HIS A 430 -10.37 -9.10 -2.45
N VAL A 431 -9.25 -9.58 -3.04
CA VAL A 431 -8.55 -8.89 -4.13
C VAL A 431 -9.43 -8.67 -5.36
N TYR A 432 -10.14 -9.70 -5.86
CA TYR A 432 -10.98 -9.54 -7.05
C TYR A 432 -12.20 -8.63 -6.79
N SER A 433 -12.79 -8.68 -5.59
CA SER A 433 -13.91 -7.79 -5.24
C SER A 433 -13.46 -6.35 -4.98
N GLU A 434 -12.28 -6.13 -4.41
CA GLU A 434 -11.72 -4.80 -4.17
C GLU A 434 -11.29 -4.13 -5.49
N ALA A 435 -10.71 -4.89 -6.42
CA ALA A 435 -10.44 -4.42 -7.78
C ALA A 435 -11.73 -4.00 -8.52
N ALA A 436 -12.85 -4.69 -8.28
CA ALA A 436 -14.14 -4.32 -8.86
C ALA A 436 -14.65 -2.99 -8.28
N ARG A 437 -14.58 -2.85 -6.95
CA ARG A 437 -14.96 -1.60 -6.25
C ARG A 437 -14.14 -0.39 -6.72
N VAL A 438 -12.85 -0.55 -7.04
CA VAL A 438 -12.03 0.55 -7.62
C VAL A 438 -12.57 1.02 -8.97
N LEU A 439 -12.93 0.10 -9.87
CA LEU A 439 -13.45 0.44 -11.19
C LEU A 439 -14.85 1.07 -11.09
N GLU A 440 -15.68 0.59 -10.16
CA GLU A 440 -17.00 1.14 -9.88
C GLU A 440 -16.91 2.55 -9.28
N PHE A 441 -16.02 2.77 -8.30
CA PHE A 441 -15.75 4.09 -7.71
C PHE A 441 -15.30 5.10 -8.78
N LYS A 442 -14.39 4.70 -9.67
CA LYS A 442 -13.95 5.53 -10.81
C LYS A 442 -15.12 5.86 -11.74
N THR A 443 -16.00 4.90 -12.01
CA THR A 443 -17.17 5.07 -12.90
C THR A 443 -18.16 6.07 -12.29
N ILE A 444 -18.52 5.91 -11.01
CA ILE A 444 -19.42 6.85 -10.30
C ILE A 444 -18.83 8.27 -10.24
N CYS A 445 -17.52 8.41 -10.00
CA CYS A 445 -16.84 9.71 -10.08
C CYS A 445 -16.87 10.35 -11.49
N SER A 446 -16.92 9.52 -12.54
CA SER A 446 -16.93 9.98 -13.95
C SER A 446 -18.34 10.34 -14.43
N GLU A 447 -19.35 9.56 -14.02
CA GLU A 447 -20.76 9.78 -14.37
C GLU A 447 -21.42 10.85 -13.48
N ALA A 448 -20.91 11.05 -12.26
CA ALA A 448 -21.38 12.01 -11.26
C ALA A 448 -22.92 12.03 -11.05
N PRO A 449 -23.58 10.86 -10.81
CA PRO A 449 -25.01 10.83 -10.52
C PRO A 449 -25.34 11.63 -9.24
N ALA A 450 -26.59 12.07 -9.09
CA ALA A 450 -27.03 12.81 -7.91
C ALA A 450 -26.81 12.04 -6.58
N SER A 451 -26.77 10.71 -6.63
CA SER A 451 -26.47 9.81 -5.52
C SER A 451 -24.97 9.47 -5.36
N ALA A 452 -24.05 10.10 -6.10
CA ALA A 452 -22.63 9.73 -6.15
C ALA A 452 -21.98 9.61 -4.76
N ILE A 453 -22.17 10.59 -3.87
CA ILE A 453 -21.61 10.57 -2.52
C ILE A 453 -22.11 9.35 -1.71
N GLN A 454 -23.39 8.97 -1.89
CA GLN A 454 -23.96 7.80 -1.21
C GLN A 454 -23.35 6.49 -1.74
N LEU A 455 -23.34 6.30 -3.06
CA LEU A 455 -22.79 5.11 -3.71
C LEU A 455 -21.29 4.92 -3.43
N LEU A 456 -20.51 6.01 -3.51
CA LEU A 456 -19.07 5.98 -3.20
C LEU A 456 -18.82 5.65 -1.72
N GLY A 457 -19.68 6.11 -0.81
CA GLY A 457 -19.59 5.80 0.61
C GLY A 457 -19.90 4.33 0.92
N GLU A 458 -20.89 3.76 0.24
CA GLU A 458 -21.20 2.33 0.29
C GLU A 458 -20.01 1.48 -0.18
N LEU A 459 -19.34 1.86 -1.27
CA LEU A 459 -18.12 1.17 -1.74
C LEU A 459 -16.97 1.26 -0.72
N MET A 460 -16.77 2.41 -0.06
CA MET A 460 -15.78 2.55 1.01
C MET A 460 -16.09 1.63 2.19
N ASN A 461 -17.36 1.56 2.61
CA ASN A 461 -17.79 0.70 3.72
C ASN A 461 -17.61 -0.80 3.36
N GLN A 462 -18.00 -1.20 2.15
CA GLN A 462 -17.77 -2.56 1.64
C GLN A 462 -16.27 -2.91 1.58
N SER A 463 -15.42 -1.97 1.16
CA SER A 463 -13.95 -2.14 1.20
C SER A 463 -13.48 -2.37 2.63
N HIS A 464 -13.94 -1.59 3.61
CA HIS A 464 -13.58 -1.80 5.02
C HIS A 464 -14.00 -3.17 5.54
N THR A 465 -15.26 -3.57 5.34
CA THR A 465 -15.76 -4.90 5.71
C THR A 465 -14.91 -6.00 5.06
N SER A 466 -14.54 -5.84 3.78
CA SER A 466 -13.66 -6.80 3.09
C SER A 466 -12.24 -6.83 3.67
N CYS A 467 -11.64 -5.68 4.00
CA CYS A 467 -10.34 -5.61 4.66
C CYS A 467 -10.36 -6.24 6.06
N ARG A 468 -11.44 -6.04 6.83
CA ARG A 468 -11.61 -6.58 8.19
C ARG A 468 -11.85 -8.09 8.16
N ASP A 469 -12.85 -8.55 7.41
CA ASP A 469 -13.39 -9.91 7.53
C ASP A 469 -12.75 -10.89 6.54
N MET A 470 -12.46 -10.45 5.31
CA MET A 470 -11.84 -11.30 4.28
C MET A 470 -10.31 -11.18 4.26
N TYR A 471 -9.77 -9.96 4.40
CA TYR A 471 -8.33 -9.75 4.41
C TYR A 471 -7.69 -9.80 5.79
N GLU A 472 -8.47 -9.72 6.87
CA GLU A 472 -7.95 -9.74 8.25
C GLU A 472 -6.77 -8.77 8.42
N CYS A 473 -6.97 -7.53 7.96
CA CYS A 473 -6.02 -6.40 8.08
C CYS A 473 -6.59 -5.16 8.79
N SER A 474 -7.74 -5.27 9.46
CA SER A 474 -8.16 -4.25 10.45
C SER A 474 -7.57 -4.50 11.84
N CYS A 475 -7.96 -3.70 12.82
CA CYS A 475 -7.77 -3.93 14.25
C CYS A 475 -8.93 -3.30 15.04
N PRO A 476 -9.15 -3.67 16.32
CA PRO A 476 -10.28 -3.16 17.11
C PRO A 476 -10.33 -1.63 17.19
N GLU A 477 -9.17 -0.96 17.23
CA GLU A 477 -9.06 0.49 17.27
C GLU A 477 -9.39 1.17 15.94
N LEU A 478 -9.18 0.50 14.80
CA LEU A 478 -9.63 0.93 13.48
C LEU A 478 -11.13 0.73 13.33
N ASP A 479 -11.65 -0.44 13.71
CA ASP A 479 -13.07 -0.77 13.62
C ASP A 479 -13.90 0.22 14.47
N GLN A 480 -13.50 0.44 15.73
CA GLN A 480 -14.11 1.44 16.61
C GLN A 480 -14.08 2.86 16.01
N LEU A 481 -12.97 3.25 15.37
CA LEU A 481 -12.84 4.57 14.78
C LEU A 481 -13.70 4.71 13.52
N VAL A 482 -13.83 3.66 12.70
CA VAL A 482 -14.75 3.63 11.56
C VAL A 482 -16.19 3.80 12.03
N ASP A 483 -16.63 3.04 13.02
CA ASP A 483 -17.98 3.12 13.59
C ASP A 483 -18.29 4.53 14.12
N ILE A 484 -17.34 5.13 14.86
CA ILE A 484 -17.44 6.51 15.37
C ILE A 484 -17.55 7.53 14.22
N CYS A 485 -16.76 7.39 13.15
CA CYS A 485 -16.86 8.27 11.99
C CYS A 485 -18.23 8.16 11.30
N LEU A 486 -18.74 6.93 11.10
CA LEU A 486 -20.07 6.71 10.52
C LEU A 486 -21.18 7.30 11.41
N GLN A 487 -21.10 7.07 12.73
CA GLN A 487 -22.03 7.62 13.72
C GLN A 487 -22.11 9.16 13.68
N PHE A 488 -20.99 9.84 13.47
CA PHE A 488 -20.93 11.32 13.42
C PHE A 488 -21.03 11.93 12.02
N GLY A 489 -21.45 11.14 11.03
CA GLY A 489 -21.94 11.66 9.75
C GLY A 489 -21.04 11.46 8.53
N ALA A 490 -20.00 10.62 8.61
CA ALA A 490 -19.38 10.09 7.40
C ALA A 490 -20.36 9.20 6.63
N ILE A 491 -20.35 9.29 5.30
CA ILE A 491 -21.16 8.43 4.42
C ILE A 491 -20.41 7.12 4.11
N GLY A 492 -19.09 7.23 3.95
CA GLY A 492 -18.18 6.09 3.84
C GLY A 492 -17.01 6.26 4.79
N SER A 493 -16.55 5.19 5.43
CA SER A 493 -15.37 5.20 6.29
C SER A 493 -14.66 3.85 6.28
N ARG A 494 -13.32 3.88 6.15
CA ARG A 494 -12.48 2.68 6.04
C ARG A 494 -11.07 2.92 6.57
N LEU A 495 -10.34 1.86 6.92
CA LEU A 495 -8.88 1.94 7.08
C LEU A 495 -8.20 2.37 5.76
N THR A 496 -6.99 2.95 5.82
CA THR A 496 -6.20 3.30 4.63
C THR A 496 -4.75 2.80 4.74
N GLY A 497 -4.23 2.28 3.62
CA GLY A 497 -2.92 1.62 3.59
C GLY A 497 -2.99 0.23 4.23
N ALA A 498 -1.83 -0.31 4.63
CA ALA A 498 -1.69 -1.70 5.05
C ALA A 498 -2.51 -2.16 6.27
N GLY A 499 -3.15 -1.24 7.02
CA GLY A 499 -3.93 -1.59 8.21
C GLY A 499 -3.10 -2.19 9.37
N TRP A 500 -3.76 -3.07 10.14
CA TRP A 500 -3.37 -3.54 11.48
C TRP A 500 -3.02 -2.40 12.45
N GLY A 501 -3.74 -1.28 12.31
CA GLY A 501 -3.45 0.01 12.94
C GLY A 501 -3.32 1.14 11.91
N GLY A 502 -2.91 2.31 12.36
CA GLY A 502 -2.78 3.50 11.53
C GLY A 502 -4.10 4.22 11.28
N CYS A 503 -4.27 4.77 10.08
CA CYS A 503 -5.34 5.71 9.77
C CYS A 503 -6.56 5.08 9.12
N THR A 504 -7.68 5.75 9.33
CA THR A 504 -8.89 5.66 8.54
C THR A 504 -8.99 6.86 7.59
N VAL A 505 -9.76 6.69 6.52
CA VAL A 505 -10.24 7.73 5.64
C VAL A 505 -11.77 7.70 5.62
N SER A 506 -12.38 8.85 5.87
CA SER A 506 -13.84 9.02 5.91
C SER A 506 -14.27 10.09 4.91
N MET A 507 -15.33 9.82 4.15
CA MET A 507 -15.95 10.79 3.26
C MET A 507 -17.13 11.44 3.99
N VAL A 508 -17.01 12.75 4.26
CA VAL A 508 -17.92 13.52 5.12
C VAL A 508 -18.58 14.63 4.30
N PRO A 509 -19.92 14.79 4.32
CA PRO A 509 -20.59 15.91 3.67
C PRO A 509 -20.05 17.25 4.16
N SER A 510 -19.87 18.22 3.26
CA SER A 510 -19.17 19.48 3.57
C SER A 510 -19.88 20.31 4.67
N ASP A 511 -21.20 20.21 4.77
CA ASP A 511 -22.03 20.83 5.82
C ASP A 511 -21.80 20.20 7.22
N LYS A 512 -21.43 18.92 7.28
CA LYS A 512 -21.20 18.17 8.53
C LYS A 512 -19.76 18.22 9.03
N LEU A 513 -18.82 18.72 8.22
CA LEU A 513 -17.38 18.62 8.50
C LEU A 513 -16.95 19.18 9.88
N SER A 514 -17.46 20.35 10.26
CA SER A 514 -17.10 20.98 11.54
C SER A 514 -17.62 20.19 12.75
N THR A 515 -18.87 19.73 12.69
CA THR A 515 -19.48 18.89 13.73
C THR A 515 -18.83 17.51 13.79
N PHE A 516 -18.49 16.92 12.64
CA PHE A 516 -17.79 15.64 12.54
C PHE A 516 -16.45 15.69 13.27
N LEU A 517 -15.58 16.66 12.92
CA LEU A 517 -14.25 16.80 13.55
C LEU A 517 -14.36 16.98 15.07
N THR A 518 -15.33 17.77 15.52
CA THR A 518 -15.57 18.01 16.96
C THR A 518 -16.02 16.72 17.67
N ASN A 519 -16.97 15.98 17.10
CA ASN A 519 -17.53 14.80 17.75
C ASN A 519 -16.57 13.60 17.74
N VAL A 520 -15.83 13.39 16.64
CA VAL A 520 -14.79 12.34 16.55
C VAL A 520 -13.65 12.62 17.53
N LYS A 521 -13.24 13.90 17.68
CA LYS A 521 -12.30 14.33 18.73
C LYS A 521 -12.76 13.95 20.13
N GLU A 522 -13.98 14.33 20.48
CA GLU A 522 -14.56 14.09 21.81
C GLU A 522 -14.75 12.60 22.11
N ALA A 523 -15.22 11.80 21.14
CA ALA A 523 -15.49 10.38 21.33
C ALA A 523 -14.20 9.51 21.37
N TYR A 524 -13.28 9.72 20.43
CA TYR A 524 -12.15 8.80 20.22
C TYR A 524 -10.83 9.25 20.83
N TYR A 525 -10.53 10.56 20.76
CA TYR A 525 -9.23 11.10 21.17
C TYR A 525 -9.24 11.57 22.62
N LYS A 526 -10.30 12.25 23.07
CA LYS A 526 -10.40 12.78 24.45
C LYS A 526 -10.57 11.71 25.52
N SER A 527 -11.03 10.51 25.15
CA SER A 527 -11.13 9.35 26.05
C SER A 527 -9.77 8.75 26.44
N ASN A 528 -8.65 9.21 25.87
CA ASN A 528 -7.31 8.76 26.19
C ASN A 528 -6.26 9.88 25.99
N ASP A 529 -5.59 10.31 27.07
CA ASP A 529 -4.61 11.41 27.03
C ASP A 529 -3.48 11.22 26.00
N GLN A 530 -3.05 9.99 25.73
CA GLN A 530 -2.03 9.70 24.71
C GLN A 530 -2.55 9.96 23.30
N ARG A 531 -3.82 9.61 23.03
CA ARG A 531 -4.48 9.93 21.76
C ARG A 531 -4.72 11.44 21.63
N LEU A 532 -5.18 12.09 22.70
CA LEU A 532 -5.42 13.54 22.74
C LEU A 532 -4.14 14.35 22.49
N ALA A 533 -2.99 13.92 23.00
CA ALA A 533 -1.69 14.55 22.76
C ALA A 533 -1.28 14.53 21.27
N LEU A 534 -1.78 13.57 20.48
CA LEU A 534 -1.50 13.41 19.05
C LEU A 534 -2.58 14.01 18.14
N GLU A 535 -3.73 14.41 18.68
CA GLU A 535 -4.96 14.76 17.94
C GLU A 535 -4.73 15.72 16.78
N LYS A 536 -3.98 16.82 16.98
CA LYS A 536 -3.72 17.84 15.93
C LYS A 536 -3.02 17.29 14.68
N ASN A 537 -2.30 16.18 14.80
CA ASN A 537 -1.62 15.50 13.69
C ASN A 537 -2.35 14.20 13.29
N SER A 538 -3.41 13.84 14.01
CA SER A 538 -4.12 12.57 13.88
C SER A 538 -5.52 12.71 13.29
N LEU A 539 -6.18 13.88 13.42
CA LEU A 539 -7.52 14.13 12.88
C LEU A 539 -7.52 15.40 12.02
N PHE A 540 -7.61 15.25 10.69
CA PHE A 540 -7.55 16.38 9.76
C PHE A 540 -8.31 16.14 8.45
N ALA A 541 -8.95 17.19 7.93
CA ALA A 541 -9.48 17.19 6.57
C ALA A 541 -8.33 17.27 5.55
N THR A 542 -8.50 16.66 4.38
CA THR A 542 -7.51 16.65 3.30
C THR A 542 -8.16 16.83 1.93
N LYS A 543 -7.37 17.35 0.99
CA LYS A 543 -7.67 17.46 -0.45
C LYS A 543 -6.56 16.78 -1.26
N PRO A 544 -6.74 16.48 -2.56
CA PRO A 544 -5.67 15.95 -3.38
C PRO A 544 -4.53 16.97 -3.53
N GLY A 545 -3.34 16.63 -3.02
CA GLY A 545 -2.13 17.43 -3.13
C GLY A 545 -1.29 17.11 -4.37
N GLY A 546 -0.35 17.99 -4.72
CA GLY A 546 0.65 17.73 -5.77
C GLY A 546 1.80 16.83 -5.30
N GLY A 547 2.38 16.10 -6.25
CA GLY A 547 3.47 15.13 -6.06
C GLY A 547 4.84 15.72 -5.67
N ALA A 548 5.88 14.90 -5.86
CA ALA A 548 7.25 15.20 -5.48
C ALA A 548 7.89 16.32 -6.32
N LEU A 549 8.70 17.15 -5.65
CA LEU A 549 9.25 18.40 -6.18
C LEU A 549 10.69 18.64 -5.67
N VAL A 550 11.46 19.38 -6.45
CA VAL A 550 12.73 20.00 -6.02
C VAL A 550 12.49 21.50 -5.83
N PHE A 551 13.05 22.07 -4.77
CA PHE A 551 13.04 23.51 -4.52
C PHE A 551 14.45 24.09 -4.55
N LEU A 552 14.60 25.23 -5.21
CA LEU A 552 15.80 26.07 -5.17
C LEU A 552 15.47 27.39 -4.48
N GLU A 553 16.35 27.87 -3.61
CA GLU A 553 16.24 29.23 -3.08
C GLU A 553 16.43 30.23 -4.24
N ALA A 554 15.47 31.16 -4.37
CA ALA A 554 15.39 32.14 -5.45
C ALA A 554 16.31 33.36 -5.23
#